data_AF-A0A7G9TD83-F1
#
_entry.id   AF-A0A7G9TD83-F1
#
_cell.length_a   1.000
_cell.length_b   1.000
_cell.length_c   1.000
_cell.angle_alpha   90.00
_cell.angle_beta   90.00
_cell.angle_gamma   90.00
#
_symmetry.space_group_name_H-M   'P 1'
#
loop_
_entity.id
_entity.type
_entity.pdbx_description
1 polymer ?
#
loop_
_entity_poly.entity_id
_entity_poly.type
_entity_poly.pdbx_seq_one_letter_code
_entity_poly.pdbx_strand_id
1 'polypeptide(L)'
;MTASFEEWRAELLHVGNIVQDGDDSIEWGERQARYNRYVEMLDALKGSEGFEYVLAVFESLQAENDYGAYQIADRAAWRFGEVSYCTALINELPRLIEDLPDRAGDLVGSIANGYGTKDESTIRVFNHLLSEASPAAKQDIDGFIRREELPTGWLSDRAGILGSNA
;
A
#
# COMPACT_ATOMS: atom_id res chain seq x y z
N MET A 1 22.69 -17.99 -7.26
CA MET A 1 22.56 -17.58 -5.85
C MET A 1 21.31 -16.75 -5.77
N THR A 2 20.31 -17.20 -5.01
CA THR A 2 19.13 -16.39 -4.69
C THR A 2 19.59 -15.30 -3.74
N ALA A 3 19.30 -14.03 -4.05
CA ALA A 3 19.52 -12.95 -3.09
C ALA A 3 18.75 -13.26 -1.80
N SER A 4 19.33 -12.93 -0.65
CA SER A 4 18.60 -13.02 0.61
C SER A 4 17.43 -12.04 0.61
N PHE A 5 16.40 -12.32 1.43
CA PHE A 5 15.27 -11.40 1.61
C PHE A 5 15.74 -9.98 1.95
N GLU A 6 16.73 -9.83 2.83
CA GLU A 6 17.26 -8.52 3.23
C GLU A 6 17.92 -7.76 2.09
N GLU A 7 18.69 -8.43 1.24
CA GLU A 7 19.28 -7.82 0.04
C GLU A 7 18.20 -7.37 -0.95
N TRP A 8 17.20 -8.23 -1.17
CA TRP A 8 16.06 -7.93 -2.03
C TRP A 8 15.24 -6.74 -1.48
N ARG A 9 14.94 -6.72 -0.17
CA ARG A 9 14.20 -5.64 0.49
C ARG A 9 14.98 -4.34 0.41
N ALA A 10 16.28 -4.35 0.72
CA ALA A 10 17.12 -3.16 0.65
C ALA A 10 17.15 -2.57 -0.77
N GLU A 11 17.26 -3.42 -1.78
CA GLU A 11 17.18 -2.98 -3.18
C GLU A 11 15.78 -2.41 -3.50
N LEU A 12 14.70 -3.10 -3.11
CA LEU A 12 13.33 -2.66 -3.37
C LEU A 12 13.06 -1.28 -2.76
N LEU A 13 13.47 -1.05 -1.52
CA LEU A 13 13.31 0.24 -0.84
C LEU A 13 14.15 1.33 -1.52
N HIS A 14 15.35 1.00 -2.00
CA HIS A 14 16.20 1.94 -2.73
C HIS A 14 15.57 2.35 -4.06
N VAL A 15 15.10 1.39 -4.86
CA VAL A 15 14.50 1.67 -6.17
C VAL A 15 13.05 2.17 -6.08
N GLY A 16 12.35 1.88 -4.98
CA GLY A 16 11.00 2.40 -4.69
C GLY A 16 10.98 3.84 -4.20
N ASN A 17 12.13 4.39 -3.78
CA ASN A 17 12.32 5.84 -3.65
C ASN A 17 12.51 6.47 -5.04
N ILE A 18 11.40 6.52 -5.79
CA ILE A 18 11.38 6.97 -7.19
C ILE A 18 11.93 8.39 -7.28
N VAL A 19 12.92 8.58 -8.16
CA VAL A 19 13.53 9.89 -8.40
C VAL A 19 12.48 10.84 -8.97
N GLN A 20 12.26 11.96 -8.28
CA GLN A 20 11.26 12.96 -8.66
C GLN A 20 11.77 13.83 -9.83
N ASP A 21 10.86 14.38 -10.65
CA ASP A 21 11.23 15.19 -11.81
C ASP A 21 12.17 16.36 -11.45
N GLY A 22 11.98 16.96 -10.27
CA GLY A 22 12.80 18.08 -9.78
C GLY A 22 14.20 17.73 -9.27
N ASP A 23 14.58 16.44 -9.23
CA ASP A 23 15.91 16.02 -8.79
C ASP A 23 16.91 15.92 -9.95
N ASP A 24 17.50 17.05 -10.31
CA ASP A 24 18.53 17.16 -11.36
C ASP A 24 19.89 16.55 -10.99
N SER A 25 20.05 15.98 -9.79
CA SER A 25 21.31 15.32 -9.39
C SER A 25 21.49 13.94 -10.03
N ILE A 26 20.40 13.34 -10.52
CA ILE A 26 20.39 12.02 -11.15
C ILE A 26 20.07 12.16 -12.64
N GLU A 27 20.96 11.63 -13.48
CA GLU A 27 20.79 11.58 -14.93
C GLU A 27 19.55 10.78 -15.35
N TRP A 28 18.87 11.22 -16.41
CA TRP A 28 17.62 10.60 -16.88
C TRP A 28 17.72 9.07 -17.08
N GLY A 29 18.84 8.61 -17.66
CA GLY A 29 19.07 7.18 -17.89
C GLY A 29 19.08 6.35 -16.60
N GLU A 30 19.63 6.90 -15.52
CA GLU A 30 19.64 6.27 -14.20
C GLU A 30 18.24 6.29 -13.56
N ARG A 31 17.48 7.39 -13.70
CA ARG A 31 16.08 7.45 -13.22
C ARG A 31 15.24 6.35 -13.85
N GLN A 32 15.32 6.20 -15.17
CA GLN A 32 14.59 5.19 -15.91
C GLN A 32 15.05 3.77 -15.55
N ALA A 33 16.35 3.57 -15.35
CA ALA A 33 16.88 2.27 -14.91
C ALA A 33 16.33 1.86 -13.54
N ARG A 34 16.30 2.78 -12.57
CA ARG A 34 15.73 2.52 -11.23
C ARG A 34 14.24 2.22 -11.28
N TYR A 35 13.47 3.02 -12.02
CA TYR A 35 12.04 2.76 -12.19
C TYR A 35 11.78 1.38 -12.80
N ASN A 36 12.47 1.06 -13.90
CA ASN A 36 12.34 -0.25 -14.54
C ASN A 36 12.73 -1.40 -13.60
N ARG A 37 13.77 -1.20 -12.78
CA ARG A 37 14.19 -2.18 -11.79
C ARG A 37 13.13 -2.39 -10.71
N TYR A 38 12.51 -1.32 -10.22
CA TYR A 38 11.40 -1.40 -9.28
C TYR A 38 10.24 -2.23 -9.85
N VAL A 39 9.84 -1.94 -11.09
CA VAL A 39 8.79 -2.71 -11.78
C VAL A 39 9.17 -4.18 -11.95
N GLU A 40 10.40 -4.47 -12.39
CA GLU A 40 10.90 -5.84 -12.54
C GLU A 40 10.83 -6.63 -11.23
N MET A 41 11.25 -6.01 -10.12
CA MET A 41 11.22 -6.64 -8.79
C MET A 41 9.81 -6.95 -8.33
N LEU A 42 8.86 -6.03 -8.54
CA LEU A 42 7.44 -6.24 -8.21
C LEU A 42 6.78 -7.29 -9.10
N ASP A 43 7.10 -7.33 -10.40
CA ASP A 43 6.56 -8.33 -11.34
C ASP A 43 7.15 -9.73 -11.14
N ALA A 44 8.33 -9.83 -10.52
CA ALA A 44 8.91 -11.11 -10.15
C ALA A 44 8.08 -11.83 -9.06
N LEU A 45 7.42 -11.08 -8.16
CA LEU A 45 6.64 -11.63 -7.04
C LEU A 45 5.44 -12.48 -7.51
N LYS A 46 5.32 -13.66 -6.92
CA LYS A 46 4.29 -14.68 -7.20
C LYS A 46 3.19 -14.71 -6.14
N GLY A 47 3.42 -14.13 -4.97
CA GLY A 47 2.47 -14.14 -3.85
C GLY A 47 2.63 -15.32 -2.90
N SER A 48 3.73 -16.07 -3.02
CA SER A 48 4.02 -17.27 -2.22
C SER A 48 5.33 -17.17 -1.43
N GLU A 49 6.02 -16.02 -1.52
CA GLU A 49 7.35 -15.79 -0.97
C GLU A 49 7.37 -15.62 0.55
N GLY A 50 6.28 -15.15 1.15
CA GLY A 50 6.19 -14.86 2.58
C GLY A 50 5.51 -13.53 2.87
N PHE A 51 5.06 -13.34 4.12
CA PHE A 51 4.40 -12.09 4.54
C PHE A 51 5.36 -10.89 4.49
N GLU A 52 6.62 -11.12 4.83
CA GLU A 52 7.67 -10.11 4.83
C GLU A 52 7.87 -9.45 3.45
N TYR A 53 7.58 -10.17 2.36
CA TYR A 53 7.64 -9.63 1.00
C TYR A 53 6.50 -8.66 0.71
N VAL A 54 5.26 -8.97 1.11
CA VAL A 54 4.13 -8.04 0.91
C VAL A 54 4.25 -6.80 1.80
N LEU A 55 4.80 -6.96 3.01
CA LEU A 55 5.12 -5.81 3.86
C LEU A 55 6.13 -4.88 3.18
N ALA A 56 7.21 -5.44 2.64
CA ALA A 56 8.24 -4.67 1.92
C ALA A 56 7.69 -3.93 0.69
N VAL A 57 6.68 -4.46 0.02
CA VAL A 57 6.00 -3.79 -1.10
C VAL A 57 5.29 -2.51 -0.65
N PHE A 58 4.66 -2.50 0.52
CA PHE A 58 4.06 -1.27 1.05
C PHE A 58 5.10 -0.31 1.62
N GLU A 59 6.14 -0.83 2.29
CA GLU A 59 7.27 -0.03 2.76
C GLU A 59 7.99 0.69 1.61
N SER A 60 8.03 0.09 0.40
CA SER A 60 8.68 0.71 -0.76
C SER A 60 7.91 1.89 -1.34
N LEU A 61 6.66 2.12 -0.94
CA LEU A 61 5.88 3.30 -1.30
C LEU A 61 6.39 4.53 -0.54
N GLN A 62 7.28 5.28 -1.20
CA GLN A 62 7.95 6.46 -0.64
C GLN A 62 7.81 7.72 -1.51
N ALA A 63 7.43 7.56 -2.78
CA ALA A 63 7.39 8.65 -3.73
C ALA A 63 6.05 9.39 -3.74
N GLU A 64 6.10 10.72 -3.67
CA GLU A 64 4.92 11.59 -3.81
C GLU A 64 4.36 11.48 -5.25
N ASN A 65 5.22 11.72 -6.25
CA ASN A 65 4.93 11.42 -7.65
C ASN A 65 5.58 10.10 -8.01
N ASP A 66 4.75 9.08 -8.22
CA ASP A 66 5.20 7.71 -8.47
C ASP A 66 5.03 7.26 -9.92
N TYR A 67 4.47 8.12 -10.79
CA TYR A 67 4.28 7.84 -12.22
C TYR A 67 3.55 6.53 -12.52
N GLY A 68 2.68 6.10 -11.59
CA GLY A 68 1.92 4.87 -11.71
C GLY A 68 2.56 3.65 -11.02
N ALA A 69 3.68 3.84 -10.31
CA ALA A 69 4.38 2.75 -9.65
C ALA A 69 3.58 2.15 -8.49
N TYR A 70 2.73 2.93 -7.80
CA TYR A 70 1.90 2.38 -6.73
C TYR A 70 0.85 1.39 -7.25
N GLN A 71 0.24 1.57 -8.43
CA GLN A 71 -0.71 0.57 -8.94
C GLN A 71 0.00 -0.75 -9.27
N ILE A 72 1.29 -0.70 -9.63
CA ILE A 72 2.10 -1.89 -9.85
C ILE A 72 2.39 -2.57 -8.51
N ALA A 73 2.75 -1.80 -7.48
CA ALA A 73 2.96 -2.29 -6.13
C ALA A 73 1.69 -2.89 -5.52
N ASP A 74 0.57 -2.18 -5.60
CA ASP A 74 -0.76 -2.64 -5.15
C ASP A 74 -1.14 -3.97 -5.80
N ARG A 75 -1.01 -4.06 -7.13
CA ARG A 75 -1.24 -5.31 -7.87
C ARG A 75 -0.31 -6.43 -7.42
N ALA A 76 0.97 -6.14 -7.16
CA ALA A 76 1.93 -7.13 -6.69
C ALA A 76 1.58 -7.61 -5.28
N ALA A 77 1.22 -6.71 -4.37
CA ALA A 77 0.76 -7.02 -3.02
C ALA A 77 -0.50 -7.89 -3.05
N TRP A 78 -1.45 -7.60 -3.95
CA TRP A 78 -2.69 -8.37 -4.07
C TRP A 78 -2.48 -9.85 -4.41
N ARG A 79 -1.35 -10.21 -5.05
CA ARG A 79 -1.00 -11.61 -5.39
C ARG A 79 -0.83 -12.49 -4.13
N PHE A 80 -0.53 -11.89 -2.97
CA PHE A 80 -0.39 -12.60 -1.70
C PHE A 80 -1.74 -12.95 -1.04
N GLY A 81 -2.84 -12.50 -1.63
CA GLY A 81 -4.20 -12.75 -1.14
C GLY A 81 -4.66 -11.73 -0.09
N GLU A 82 -5.97 -11.68 0.13
CA GLU A 82 -6.65 -10.63 0.92
C GLU A 82 -6.12 -10.50 2.35
N VAL A 83 -5.81 -11.61 3.03
CA VAL A 83 -5.33 -11.59 4.43
C VAL A 83 -3.96 -10.93 4.51
N SER A 84 -2.98 -11.44 3.76
CA SER A 84 -1.62 -10.90 3.78
C SER A 84 -1.57 -9.46 3.27
N TYR A 85 -2.36 -9.15 2.24
CA TYR A 85 -2.53 -7.78 1.74
C TYR A 85 -3.06 -6.84 2.83
N CYS A 86 -4.21 -7.16 3.44
CA CYS A 86 -4.82 -6.28 4.44
C CYS A 86 -3.97 -6.16 5.70
N THR A 87 -3.34 -7.25 6.16
CA THR A 87 -2.43 -7.20 7.31
C THR A 87 -1.24 -6.27 7.02
N ALA A 88 -0.61 -6.39 5.85
CA ALA A 88 0.52 -5.56 5.49
C ALA A 88 0.12 -4.09 5.32
N LEU A 89 -1.01 -3.83 4.65
CA LEU A 89 -1.56 -2.48 4.51
C LEU A 89 -1.85 -1.85 5.88
N ILE A 90 -2.50 -2.57 6.81
CA ILE A 90 -2.79 -2.05 8.17
C ILE A 90 -1.51 -1.73 8.95
N ASN A 91 -0.44 -2.51 8.76
CA ASN A 91 0.86 -2.21 9.39
C ASN A 91 1.46 -0.91 8.85
N GLU A 92 1.38 -0.66 7.54
CA GLU A 92 2.00 0.50 6.90
C GLU A 92 1.10 1.74 6.82
N LEU A 93 -0.21 1.59 6.99
CA LEU A 93 -1.17 2.69 6.86
C LEU A 93 -0.83 3.90 7.75
N PRO A 94 -0.44 3.76 9.04
CA PRO A 94 -0.10 4.93 9.85
C PRO A 94 1.01 5.80 9.23
N ARG A 95 2.06 5.17 8.68
CA ARG A 95 3.13 5.86 7.97
C ARG A 95 2.60 6.48 6.67
N LEU A 96 1.85 5.73 5.87
CA LEU A 96 1.29 6.23 4.61
C LEU A 96 0.33 7.40 4.83
N ILE A 97 -0.42 7.41 5.91
CA ILE A 97 -1.33 8.52 6.28
C ILE A 97 -0.53 9.80 6.58
N GLU A 98 0.63 9.66 7.23
CA GLU A 98 1.50 10.79 7.57
C GLU A 98 2.28 11.30 6.34
N ASP A 99 2.92 10.39 5.60
CA ASP A 99 3.86 10.73 4.54
C ASP A 99 3.19 10.93 3.17
N LEU A 100 2.14 10.15 2.88
CA LEU A 100 1.52 10.02 1.55
C LEU A 100 -0.03 9.92 1.63
N PRO A 101 -0.72 10.94 2.20
CA PRO A 101 -2.14 10.85 2.55
C PRO A 101 -3.07 10.54 1.37
N ASP A 102 -2.75 11.03 0.17
CA ASP A 102 -3.52 10.74 -1.05
C ASP A 102 -3.39 9.26 -1.46
N ARG A 103 -2.21 8.64 -1.26
CA ARG A 103 -1.98 7.22 -1.53
C ARG A 103 -2.66 6.35 -0.49
N ALA A 104 -2.60 6.74 0.79
CA ALA A 104 -3.39 6.07 1.82
C ALA A 104 -4.89 6.10 1.48
N GLY A 105 -5.37 7.25 0.99
CA GLY A 105 -6.76 7.43 0.58
C GLY A 105 -7.17 6.52 -0.56
N ASP A 106 -6.36 6.44 -1.62
CA ASP A 106 -6.66 5.58 -2.77
C ASP A 106 -6.58 4.08 -2.42
N LEU A 107 -5.59 3.66 -1.62
CA LEU A 107 -5.47 2.26 -1.16
C LEU A 107 -6.64 1.85 -0.27
N VAL A 108 -7.07 2.70 0.66
CA VAL A 108 -8.25 2.43 1.50
C VAL A 108 -9.53 2.47 0.64
N GLY A 109 -9.59 3.41 -0.31
CA GLY A 109 -10.67 3.51 -1.29
C GLY A 109 -10.78 2.27 -2.17
N SER A 110 -9.66 1.67 -2.58
CA SER A 110 -9.64 0.45 -3.40
C SER A 110 -10.24 -0.75 -2.64
N ILE A 111 -9.99 -0.85 -1.32
CA ILE A 111 -10.62 -1.87 -0.47
C ILE A 111 -12.13 -1.64 -0.36
N ALA A 112 -12.55 -0.39 -0.17
CA ALA A 112 -13.97 -0.04 -0.12
C ALA A 112 -14.68 -0.21 -1.49
N ASN A 113 -13.92 -0.29 -2.58
CA ASN A 113 -14.41 -0.43 -3.96
C ASN A 113 -14.70 -1.86 -4.42
N GLY A 114 -14.54 -2.88 -3.56
CA GLY A 114 -15.01 -4.23 -3.84
C GLY A 114 -16.48 -4.20 -4.28
N TYR A 115 -16.75 -4.64 -5.51
CA TYR A 115 -18.07 -4.48 -6.14
C TYR A 115 -19.19 -5.18 -5.34
N GLY A 116 -19.98 -4.40 -4.61
CA GLY A 116 -21.42 -4.69 -4.45
C GLY A 116 -21.96 -5.04 -3.06
N THR A 117 -21.20 -5.15 -1.97
CA THR A 117 -21.72 -5.11 -0.58
C THR A 117 -20.60 -4.91 0.46
N LYS A 118 -20.97 -4.44 1.67
CA LYS A 118 -20.21 -4.59 2.94
C LYS A 118 -19.82 -6.05 3.30
N ASP A 119 -20.34 -7.00 2.54
CA ASP A 119 -20.14 -8.45 2.68
C ASP A 119 -19.12 -9.00 1.67
N GLU A 120 -18.39 -8.14 0.96
CA GLU A 120 -17.19 -8.53 0.22
C GLU A 120 -16.12 -9.02 1.19
N SER A 121 -15.44 -10.11 0.81
CA SER A 121 -14.50 -10.81 1.69
C SER A 121 -13.38 -9.89 2.18
N THR A 122 -12.83 -9.07 1.28
CA THR A 122 -11.76 -8.12 1.58
C THR A 122 -12.16 -7.08 2.63
N ILE A 123 -13.39 -6.54 2.56
CA ILE A 123 -13.87 -5.54 3.54
C ILE A 123 -13.99 -6.19 4.93
N ARG A 124 -14.53 -7.41 5.00
CA ARG A 124 -14.63 -8.14 6.27
C ARG A 124 -13.26 -8.47 6.84
N VAL A 125 -12.33 -8.92 5.99
CA VAL A 125 -10.95 -9.22 6.39
C VAL A 125 -10.25 -7.96 6.90
N PHE A 126 -10.37 -6.84 6.19
CA PHE A 126 -9.79 -5.57 6.62
C PHE A 126 -10.36 -5.11 7.97
N ASN A 127 -11.69 -5.08 8.13
CA ASN A 127 -12.31 -4.64 9.38
C ASN A 127 -11.96 -5.55 10.57
N HIS A 128 -11.91 -6.88 10.34
CA HIS A 128 -11.49 -7.83 11.36
C HIS A 128 -10.04 -7.59 11.77
N LEU A 129 -9.10 -7.52 10.83
CA LEU A 129 -7.69 -7.28 11.12
C LEU A 129 -7.44 -5.91 11.77
N LEU A 130 -8.17 -4.88 11.35
CA LEU A 130 -8.09 -3.55 11.95
C LEU A 130 -8.59 -3.57 13.41
N SER A 131 -9.58 -4.43 13.71
CA SER A 131 -10.06 -4.60 15.08
C SER A 131 -9.02 -5.24 16.01
N GLU A 132 -8.09 -6.01 15.46
CA GLU A 132 -6.99 -6.68 16.17
C GLU A 132 -5.69 -5.87 16.20
N ALA A 133 -5.62 -4.78 15.42
CA ALA A 133 -4.46 -3.89 15.38
C ALA A 133 -4.21 -3.22 16.74
N SER A 134 -2.98 -2.70 16.92
CA SER A 134 -2.65 -1.96 18.15
C SER A 134 -3.62 -0.77 18.35
N PRO A 135 -3.96 -0.41 19.61
CA PRO A 135 -4.91 0.69 19.86
C PRO A 135 -4.52 2.01 19.20
N ALA A 136 -3.21 2.31 19.12
CA ALA A 136 -2.70 3.50 18.46
C ALA A 136 -2.93 3.44 16.95
N ALA A 137 -2.47 2.38 16.28
CA ALA A 137 -2.66 2.22 14.84
C ALA A 137 -4.14 2.20 14.45
N LYS A 138 -4.98 1.51 15.25
CA LYS A 138 -6.44 1.49 15.04
C LYS A 138 -7.03 2.89 15.14
N GLN A 139 -6.65 3.67 16.17
CA GLN A 139 -7.14 5.04 16.34
C GLN A 139 -6.76 5.94 15.16
N ASP A 140 -5.52 5.84 14.68
CA ASP A 140 -5.02 6.65 13.55
C ASP A 140 -5.76 6.29 12.26
N ILE A 141 -5.92 5.00 11.97
CA ILE A 141 -6.63 4.51 10.79
C ILE A 141 -8.13 4.82 10.86
N ASP A 142 -8.79 4.62 12.00
CA ASP A 142 -10.21 4.98 12.18
C ASP A 142 -10.43 6.49 12.02
N GLY A 143 -9.50 7.30 12.54
CA GLY A 143 -9.52 8.75 12.38
C GLY A 143 -9.36 9.18 10.92
N PHE A 144 -8.45 8.54 10.19
CA PHE A 144 -8.27 8.72 8.76
C PHE A 144 -9.53 8.36 7.97
N ILE A 145 -10.08 7.15 8.17
CA ILE A 145 -11.29 6.67 7.50
C ILE A 145 -12.44 7.68 7.68
N ARG A 146 -12.72 8.11 8.92
CA ARG A 146 -13.79 9.08 9.19
C ARG A 146 -13.60 10.42 8.48
N ARG A 147 -12.35 10.85 8.30
CA ARG A 147 -12.04 12.07 7.54
C ARG A 147 -12.31 11.85 6.06
N GLU A 148 -11.89 10.72 5.50
CA GLU A 148 -12.09 10.39 4.10
C GLU A 148 -13.57 10.10 3.75
N GLU A 149 -14.42 9.83 4.75
CA GLU A 149 -15.87 9.73 4.59
C GLU A 149 -16.58 11.09 4.46
N LEU A 150 -15.90 12.20 4.77
CA LEU A 150 -16.47 13.54 4.61
C LEU A 150 -16.71 13.87 3.12
N PRO A 151 -17.59 14.84 2.81
CA PRO A 151 -17.71 15.35 1.44
C PRO A 151 -16.34 15.79 0.94
N THR A 152 -15.95 15.33 -0.26
CA THR A 152 -14.64 15.46 -0.93
C THR A 152 -13.54 14.47 -0.54
N GLY A 153 -13.76 13.57 0.43
CA GLY A 153 -12.80 12.52 0.76
C GLY A 153 -12.93 11.29 -0.15
N TRP A 154 -11.94 10.40 -0.09
CA TRP A 154 -11.89 9.18 -0.92
C TRP A 154 -13.04 8.19 -0.68
N LEU A 155 -13.68 8.28 0.49
CA LEU A 155 -14.76 7.40 0.94
C LEU A 155 -16.12 8.11 1.02
N SER A 156 -16.28 9.28 0.39
CA SER A 156 -17.52 10.08 0.50
C SER A 156 -18.80 9.32 0.13
N ASP A 157 -18.72 8.40 -0.83
CA ASP A 157 -19.84 7.57 -1.29
C ASP A 157 -19.90 6.19 -0.61
N ARG A 158 -19.06 5.96 0.42
CA ARG A 158 -18.77 4.65 1.04
C ARG A 158 -18.71 4.72 2.56
N ALA A 159 -19.34 5.73 3.16
CA ALA A 159 -19.35 5.93 4.59
C ALA A 159 -19.92 4.71 5.35
N GLY A 160 -19.25 4.32 6.44
CA GLY A 160 -19.64 3.21 7.30
C GLY A 160 -19.36 1.82 6.71
N ILE A 161 -18.51 1.71 5.69
CA ILE A 161 -18.08 0.42 5.13
C ILE A 161 -16.81 -0.09 5.82
N LEU A 162 -15.82 0.77 6.00
CA LEU A 162 -14.55 0.45 6.66
C LEU A 162 -14.53 0.97 8.10
N GLY A 163 -13.67 0.41 8.95
CA GLY A 163 -13.59 0.79 10.37
C GLY A 163 -14.86 0.44 11.18
N SER A 164 -15.78 -0.29 10.55
CA SER A 164 -17.03 -0.72 11.16
C SER A 164 -16.80 -2.07 11.85
N ASN A 165 -16.94 -2.10 13.18
CA ASN A 165 -16.95 -3.37 13.90
C ASN A 165 -18.13 -4.20 13.39
N ALA A 166 -17.85 -5.34 12.77
CA ALA A 166 -18.83 -6.42 12.63
C ALA A 166 -19.00 -7.13 13.98
#